data_AF-A0A8T4SE81-F1
#
_entry.id   AF-A0A8T4SE81-F1
#
_cell.length_a   1.000
_cell.length_b   1.000
_cell.length_c   1.000
_cell.angle_alpha   90.00
_cell.angle_beta   90.00
_cell.angle_gamma   90.00
#
_symmetry.space_group_name_H-M   'P 1'
#
loop_
_entity.id
_entity.type
_entity.pdbx_description
1 polymer ?
#
loop_
_entity_poly.entity_id
_entity_poly.type
_entity_poly.pdbx_seq_one_letter_code
_entity_poly.pdbx_strand_id
1 'polypeptide(L)'
;MKKESVLRLFIVLSVVGILISLYLVQNHYAPPSQGSFCDLGETLSCSLVNTSVFSELFRVPVALLGALWFVSLIILSLKARSDEKFVPVILGWSIIGVCSIIYFVIAEIILQAVCPLCTAVHVLVLFVFVASIIMYRKSKVRITVKNIKKVMPWIVGIGILNIIPFVLFNMGGQTENYDGLAQCMTQKGVVMYGSFRCGVCAKTRAMFGDSFQYVKEIECHPQGKNPQTELCLSKKIEGTPTWILEENGVDIKRAVGFLSIEELRAFSGCTNAS
;
A
#
# COMPACT_ATOMS: atom_id res chain seq x y z
N MET A 1 -31.66 1.91 -15.61
CA MET A 1 -31.48 0.90 -14.55
C MET A 1 -32.41 1.21 -13.37
N LYS A 2 -33.07 0.18 -12.81
CA LYS A 2 -33.84 0.29 -11.55
C LYS A 2 -32.88 0.38 -10.36
N LYS A 3 -33.29 1.02 -9.25
CA LYS A 3 -32.47 1.19 -8.02
C LYS A 3 -31.84 -0.14 -7.58
N GLU A 4 -32.64 -1.19 -7.51
CA GLU A 4 -32.20 -2.52 -7.07
C GLU A 4 -31.15 -3.15 -7.99
N SER A 5 -31.21 -2.88 -9.30
CA SER A 5 -30.19 -3.34 -10.25
C SER A 5 -28.87 -2.63 -10.02
N VAL A 6 -28.89 -1.31 -9.74
CA VAL A 6 -27.70 -0.53 -9.42
C VAL A 6 -27.07 -1.02 -8.11
N LEU A 7 -27.88 -1.24 -7.07
CA LEU A 7 -27.38 -1.74 -5.78
C LEU A 7 -26.83 -3.17 -5.88
N ARG A 8 -27.43 -4.05 -6.70
CA ARG A 8 -26.86 -5.37 -7.00
C ARG A 8 -25.51 -5.26 -7.71
N LEU A 9 -25.42 -4.37 -8.69
CA LEU A 9 -24.17 -4.11 -9.39
C LEU A 9 -23.08 -3.61 -8.44
N PHE A 10 -23.39 -2.67 -7.54
CA PHE A 10 -22.42 -2.20 -6.53
C PHE A 10 -21.88 -3.32 -5.67
N ILE A 11 -22.72 -4.26 -5.24
CA ILE A 11 -22.25 -5.40 -4.45
C ILE A 11 -21.29 -6.28 -5.27
N VAL A 12 -21.61 -6.56 -6.53
CA VAL A 12 -20.73 -7.36 -7.40
C VAL A 12 -19.39 -6.66 -7.64
N LEU A 13 -19.41 -5.37 -7.98
CA LEU A 13 -18.20 -4.57 -8.18
C LEU A 13 -17.37 -4.48 -6.89
N SER A 14 -18.02 -4.38 -5.73
CA SER A 14 -17.34 -4.42 -4.44
C SER A 14 -16.65 -5.74 -4.17
N VAL A 15 -17.26 -6.88 -4.51
CA VAL A 15 -16.61 -8.19 -4.34
C VAL A 15 -15.36 -8.27 -5.21
N VAL A 16 -15.43 -7.83 -6.47
CA VAL A 16 -14.26 -7.76 -7.36
C VAL A 16 -13.20 -6.82 -6.77
N GLY A 17 -13.60 -5.64 -6.31
CA GLY A 17 -12.71 -4.67 -5.67
C GLY A 17 -12.01 -5.22 -4.43
N ILE A 18 -12.72 -5.94 -3.56
CA ILE A 18 -12.15 -6.61 -2.38
C ILE A 18 -11.11 -7.64 -2.81
N LEU A 19 -11.40 -8.48 -3.81
CA LEU A 19 -10.46 -9.50 -4.27
C LEU A 19 -9.16 -8.86 -4.81
N ILE A 20 -9.28 -7.79 -5.61
CA ILE A 20 -8.12 -7.04 -6.11
C ILE A 20 -7.35 -6.42 -4.94
N SER A 21 -8.03 -5.76 -4.01
CA SER A 21 -7.40 -5.12 -2.85
C SER A 21 -6.71 -6.12 -1.93
N LEU A 22 -7.29 -7.30 -1.68
CA LEU A 22 -6.66 -8.35 -0.88
C LEU A 22 -5.42 -8.93 -1.58
N TYR A 23 -5.49 -9.13 -2.90
CA TYR A 23 -4.31 -9.49 -3.68
C TYR A 23 -3.20 -8.44 -3.56
N LEU A 24 -3.55 -7.15 -3.65
CA LEU A 24 -2.59 -6.06 -3.46
C LEU A 24 -2.05 -6.01 -2.02
N VAL A 25 -2.84 -6.29 -0.99
CA VAL A 25 -2.32 -6.43 0.38
C VAL A 25 -1.28 -7.56 0.45
N GLN A 26 -1.55 -8.72 -0.17
CA GLN A 26 -0.59 -9.80 -0.21
C GLN A 26 0.70 -9.40 -0.96
N ASN A 27 0.56 -8.75 -2.12
CA ASN A 27 1.69 -8.29 -2.92
C ASN A 27 2.52 -7.20 -2.22
N HIS A 28 1.90 -6.38 -1.36
CA HIS A 28 2.58 -5.33 -0.60
C HIS A 28 3.64 -5.91 0.35
N TYR A 29 3.41 -7.11 0.87
CA TYR A 29 4.31 -7.81 1.78
C TYR A 29 5.12 -8.94 1.11
N ALA A 30 4.93 -9.16 -0.20
CA ALA A 30 5.64 -10.20 -0.91
C ALA A 30 7.13 -9.85 -1.10
N PRO A 31 8.04 -10.84 -1.08
CA PRO A 31 9.43 -10.62 -1.46
C PRO A 31 9.52 -10.07 -2.90
N PRO A 32 10.41 -9.10 -3.19
CA PRO A 32 10.61 -8.56 -4.53
C PRO A 32 10.94 -9.62 -5.59
N SER A 33 11.54 -10.74 -5.19
CA SER A 33 11.87 -11.86 -6.09
C SER A 33 10.64 -12.60 -6.61
N GLN A 34 9.48 -12.50 -5.94
CA GLN A 34 8.25 -13.13 -6.44
C GLN A 34 7.61 -12.32 -7.57
N GLY A 35 7.84 -11.00 -7.61
CA GLY A 35 7.15 -10.09 -8.51
C GLY A 35 5.62 -10.16 -8.38
N SER A 36 4.93 -9.51 -9.32
CA SER A 36 3.48 -9.61 -9.46
C SER A 36 3.13 -10.03 -10.88
N PHE A 37 2.02 -10.75 -11.06
CA PHE A 37 1.56 -11.13 -12.40
C PHE A 37 1.21 -9.90 -13.28
N CYS A 38 1.00 -8.74 -12.65
CA CYS A 38 0.71 -7.48 -13.33
C CYS A 38 1.92 -6.56 -13.48
N ASP A 39 3.14 -7.10 -13.30
CA ASP A 39 4.37 -6.42 -13.69
C ASP A 39 4.65 -6.67 -15.19
N LEU A 40 4.41 -5.66 -16.01
CA LEU A 40 4.58 -5.64 -17.47
C LEU A 40 5.75 -4.71 -17.87
N GLY A 41 6.84 -4.76 -17.10
CA GLY A 41 8.04 -3.95 -17.28
C GLY A 41 8.21 -2.86 -16.21
N GLU A 42 9.11 -1.91 -16.46
CA GLU A 42 9.47 -0.86 -15.48
C GLU A 42 8.37 0.19 -15.28
N THR A 43 7.62 0.51 -16.34
CA THR A 43 6.57 1.54 -16.30
C THR A 43 5.22 0.99 -15.85
N LEU A 44 4.93 -0.27 -16.12
CA LEU A 44 3.69 -0.94 -15.72
C LEU A 44 4.02 -1.96 -14.64
N SER A 45 4.14 -1.52 -13.39
CA SER A 45 4.50 -2.42 -12.29
C SER A 45 3.62 -2.20 -11.06
N CYS A 46 2.88 -3.25 -10.73
CA CYS A 46 2.15 -3.36 -9.48
C CYS A 46 3.10 -3.42 -8.28
N SER A 47 4.17 -4.21 -8.38
CA SER A 47 5.12 -4.39 -7.28
C SER A 47 5.82 -3.10 -6.91
N LEU A 48 6.23 -2.32 -7.91
CA LEU A 48 6.88 -1.02 -7.73
C LEU A 48 5.99 -0.03 -6.98
N VAL A 49 4.75 0.17 -7.46
CA VAL A 49 3.81 1.13 -6.87
C VAL A 49 3.33 0.66 -5.50
N ASN A 50 2.97 -0.61 -5.38
CA ASN A 50 2.32 -1.17 -4.20
C ASN A 50 3.30 -1.50 -3.06
N THR A 51 4.60 -1.39 -3.26
CA THR A 51 5.61 -1.46 -2.19
C THR A 51 6.25 -0.11 -1.89
N SER A 52 5.83 0.96 -2.58
CA SER A 52 6.35 2.31 -2.39
C SER A 52 5.91 2.93 -1.07
N VAL A 53 6.54 4.04 -0.68
CA VAL A 53 6.12 4.83 0.49
C VAL A 53 4.69 5.39 0.36
N PHE A 54 4.18 5.52 -0.87
CA PHE A 54 2.80 5.97 -1.14
C PHE A 54 1.76 4.86 -0.97
N SER A 55 2.21 3.60 -0.81
CA SER A 55 1.32 2.46 -0.58
C SER A 55 0.93 2.29 0.90
N GLU A 56 1.46 3.13 1.80
CA GLU A 56 1.10 3.19 3.21
C GLU A 56 0.60 4.59 3.61
N LEU A 57 -0.48 4.64 4.37
CA LEU A 57 -1.00 5.86 4.99
C LEU A 57 -1.00 5.67 6.51
N PHE A 58 -0.19 6.45 7.22
CA PHE A 58 0.04 6.28 8.67
C PHE A 58 0.31 4.81 9.04
N ARG A 59 1.29 4.17 8.37
CA ARG A 59 1.67 2.74 8.54
C ARG A 59 0.61 1.71 8.14
N VAL A 60 -0.55 2.13 7.64
CA VAL A 60 -1.60 1.22 7.16
C VAL A 60 -1.46 1.05 5.65
N PRO A 61 -1.36 -0.19 5.11
CA PRO A 61 -1.38 -0.41 3.68
C PRO A 61 -2.66 0.16 3.06
N VAL A 62 -2.54 1.01 2.05
CA VAL A 62 -3.72 1.63 1.44
C VAL A 62 -4.58 0.60 0.70
N ALA A 63 -4.00 -0.50 0.24
CA ALA A 63 -4.74 -1.64 -0.30
C ALA A 63 -5.74 -2.23 0.73
N LEU A 64 -5.39 -2.26 2.03
CA LEU A 64 -6.31 -2.69 3.09
C LEU A 64 -7.46 -1.68 3.28
N LEU A 65 -7.16 -0.39 3.21
CA LEU A 65 -8.17 0.67 3.25
C LEU A 65 -9.12 0.59 2.05
N GLY A 66 -8.62 0.24 0.87
CA GLY A 66 -9.43 -0.05 -0.32
C GLY A 66 -10.39 -1.21 -0.11
N ALA A 67 -9.92 -2.34 0.45
CA ALA A 67 -10.78 -3.47 0.78
C ALA A 67 -11.90 -3.06 1.76
N LEU A 68 -11.57 -2.33 2.82
CA LEU A 68 -12.55 -1.81 3.80
C LEU A 68 -13.52 -0.81 3.17
N TRP A 69 -13.07 -0.02 2.19
CA TRP A 69 -13.93 0.88 1.44
C TRP A 69 -15.01 0.12 0.66
N PHE A 70 -14.65 -0.97 -0.01
CA PHE A 70 -15.59 -1.83 -0.73
C PHE A 70 -16.51 -2.62 0.21
N VAL A 71 -16.01 -3.08 1.36
CA VAL A 71 -16.85 -3.70 2.42
C VAL A 71 -17.90 -2.71 2.93
N SER A 72 -17.49 -1.48 3.20
CA SER A 72 -18.38 -0.39 3.62
C SER A 72 -19.45 -0.10 2.56
N LEU A 73 -19.07 -0.12 1.27
CA LEU A 73 -20.01 0.03 0.16
C LEU A 73 -21.02 -1.13 0.07
N ILE A 74 -20.62 -2.38 0.37
CA ILE A 74 -21.55 -3.51 0.45
C ILE A 74 -22.58 -3.27 1.57
N ILE A 75 -22.12 -2.91 2.77
CA ILE A 75 -22.99 -2.63 3.93
C ILE A 75 -24.00 -1.53 3.58
N LEU A 76 -23.52 -0.42 3.03
CA LEU A 76 -24.38 0.69 2.60
C LEU A 76 -25.36 0.28 1.50
N SER A 77 -24.92 -0.52 0.52
CA SER A 77 -25.77 -1.00 -0.57
C SER A 77 -26.87 -1.93 -0.08
N LEU A 78 -26.58 -2.81 0.88
CA LEU A 78 -27.57 -3.67 1.52
C LEU A 78 -28.59 -2.84 2.31
N LYS A 79 -28.16 -1.83 3.07
CA LYS A 79 -29.07 -0.93 3.80
C LYS A 79 -29.93 -0.07 2.87
N ALA A 80 -29.38 0.38 1.74
CA ALA A 80 -30.11 1.17 0.74
C ALA A 80 -31.20 0.38 0.00
N ARG A 81 -31.19 -0.96 0.06
CA ARG A 81 -32.31 -1.78 -0.44
C ARG A 81 -33.56 -1.55 0.40
N SER A 82 -33.43 -1.57 1.73
CA SER A 82 -34.55 -1.44 2.67
C SER A 82 -34.87 0.01 3.07
N ASP A 83 -33.90 0.92 3.09
CA ASP A 83 -34.10 2.32 3.47
C ASP A 83 -33.38 3.27 2.49
N GLU A 84 -34.16 4.03 1.71
CA GLU A 84 -33.64 4.96 0.69
C GLU A 84 -32.81 6.12 1.26
N LYS A 85 -32.85 6.33 2.57
CA LYS A 85 -32.02 7.34 3.26
C LYS A 85 -30.52 7.04 3.19
N PHE A 86 -30.13 5.81 2.83
CA PHE A 86 -28.73 5.46 2.61
C PHE A 86 -28.22 5.83 1.21
N VAL A 87 -29.10 6.17 0.24
CA VAL A 87 -28.68 6.56 -1.11
C VAL A 87 -27.76 7.80 -1.12
N PRO A 88 -28.06 8.89 -0.39
CA PRO A 88 -27.15 10.04 -0.30
C PRO A 88 -25.85 9.71 0.45
N VAL A 89 -25.88 8.75 1.38
CA VAL A 89 -24.68 8.29 2.11
C VAL A 89 -23.73 7.55 1.18
N ILE A 90 -24.25 6.71 0.28
CA ILE A 90 -23.45 6.05 -0.77
C ILE A 90 -22.78 7.09 -1.67
N LEU A 91 -23.50 8.15 -2.07
CA LEU A 91 -22.92 9.25 -2.85
C LEU A 91 -21.76 9.91 -2.09
N GLY A 92 -21.98 10.27 -0.82
CA GLY A 92 -20.92 10.83 0.04
C GLY A 92 -19.71 9.90 0.17
N TRP A 93 -19.94 8.60 0.38
CA TRP A 93 -18.88 7.59 0.45
C TRP A 93 -18.10 7.47 -0.87
N SER A 94 -18.78 7.60 -2.01
CA SER A 94 -18.14 7.58 -3.32
C SER A 94 -17.25 8.78 -3.60
N ILE A 95 -17.52 9.94 -2.98
CA ILE A 95 -16.63 11.11 -3.06
C ILE A 95 -15.28 10.81 -2.41
N ILE A 96 -15.28 10.13 -1.25
CA ILE A 96 -14.04 9.72 -0.56
C ILE A 96 -13.19 8.83 -1.48
N GLY A 97 -13.82 7.89 -2.18
CA GLY A 97 -13.13 7.03 -3.16
C GLY A 97 -12.55 7.82 -4.33
N VAL A 98 -13.25 8.83 -4.85
CA VAL A 98 -12.71 9.68 -5.93
C VAL A 98 -11.52 10.52 -5.42
N CYS A 99 -11.57 11.02 -4.19
CA CYS A 99 -10.44 11.72 -3.59
C CYS A 99 -9.19 10.82 -3.48
N SER A 100 -9.34 9.52 -3.17
CA SER A 100 -8.19 8.61 -3.14
C SER A 100 -7.58 8.36 -4.52
N ILE A 101 -8.38 8.39 -5.60
CA ILE A 101 -7.84 8.28 -6.97
C ILE A 101 -6.86 9.43 -7.26
N ILE A 102 -7.19 10.66 -6.84
CA ILE A 102 -6.32 11.83 -7.03
C ILE A 102 -4.97 11.62 -6.34
N TYR A 103 -4.99 11.15 -5.10
CA TYR A 103 -3.76 10.83 -4.35
C TYR A 103 -2.89 9.81 -5.10
N PHE A 104 -3.48 8.71 -5.57
CA PHE A 104 -2.72 7.66 -6.24
C PHE A 104 -2.19 8.06 -7.61
N VAL A 105 -2.95 8.83 -8.39
CA VAL A 105 -2.46 9.36 -9.67
C VAL A 105 -1.24 10.27 -9.44
N ILE A 106 -1.24 11.09 -8.38
CA ILE A 106 -0.07 11.90 -8.01
C ILE A 106 1.12 10.99 -7.65
N ALA A 107 0.89 9.94 -6.86
CA ALA A 107 1.93 8.97 -6.51
C ALA A 107 2.52 8.28 -7.75
N GLU A 108 1.69 7.83 -8.69
CA GLU A 108 2.13 7.18 -9.94
C GLU A 108 2.98 8.12 -10.83
N ILE A 109 2.61 9.41 -10.89
CA ILE A 109 3.41 10.42 -11.60
C ILE A 109 4.79 10.61 -10.95
N ILE A 110 4.85 10.67 -9.62
CA ILE A 110 6.12 10.81 -8.88
C ILE A 110 6.99 9.56 -9.07
N LEU A 111 6.40 8.38 -9.06
CA LEU A 111 7.11 7.10 -9.22
C LEU A 111 7.50 6.81 -10.68
N GLN A 112 6.91 7.53 -11.65
CA GLN A 112 7.02 7.24 -13.08
C GLN A 112 6.59 5.81 -13.44
N ALA A 113 5.65 5.26 -12.67
CA ALA A 113 5.16 3.90 -12.81
C ALA A 113 3.68 3.83 -12.50
N VAL A 114 2.95 3.02 -13.26
CA VAL A 114 1.50 2.85 -13.18
C VAL A 114 1.20 1.42 -12.74
N CYS A 115 0.27 1.26 -11.80
CA CYS A 115 -0.19 -0.05 -11.36
C CYS A 115 -1.49 -0.44 -12.09
N PRO A 116 -1.48 -1.48 -12.96
CA PRO A 116 -2.69 -1.92 -13.66
C PRO A 116 -3.85 -2.29 -12.73
N LEU A 117 -3.57 -2.92 -11.59
CA LEU A 117 -4.62 -3.30 -10.63
C LEU A 117 -5.18 -2.10 -9.84
N CYS A 118 -4.34 -1.12 -9.47
CA CYS A 118 -4.83 0.14 -8.89
C CYS A 118 -5.70 0.88 -9.90
N THR A 119 -5.29 0.92 -11.18
CA THR A 119 -6.07 1.50 -12.27
C THR A 119 -7.42 0.80 -12.43
N ALA A 120 -7.46 -0.53 -12.35
CA ALA A 120 -8.72 -1.28 -12.36
C ALA A 120 -9.63 -0.85 -11.19
N VAL A 121 -9.09 -0.72 -9.97
CA VAL A 121 -9.82 -0.22 -8.81
C VAL A 121 -10.29 1.23 -9.02
N HIS A 122 -9.48 2.12 -9.61
CA HIS A 122 -9.87 3.49 -9.94
C HIS A 122 -11.07 3.53 -10.89
N VAL A 123 -11.08 2.69 -11.93
CA VAL A 123 -12.21 2.56 -12.86
C VAL A 123 -13.46 2.07 -12.15
N LEU A 124 -13.34 1.08 -11.26
CA LEU A 124 -14.48 0.58 -10.46
C LEU A 124 -15.06 1.69 -9.58
N VAL A 125 -14.22 2.44 -8.87
CA VAL A 125 -14.64 3.54 -7.99
C VAL A 125 -15.29 4.67 -8.78
N LEU A 126 -14.71 5.05 -9.93
CA LEU A 126 -15.29 6.08 -10.81
C LEU A 126 -16.66 5.66 -11.34
N PHE A 127 -16.80 4.40 -11.73
CA PHE A 127 -18.09 3.86 -12.16
C PHE A 127 -19.13 3.90 -11.03
N VAL A 128 -18.75 3.48 -9.82
CA VAL A 128 -19.62 3.57 -8.63
C VAL A 128 -20.04 5.02 -8.37
N PHE A 129 -19.13 5.98 -8.48
CA PHE A 129 -19.43 7.40 -8.32
C PHE A 129 -20.43 7.92 -9.35
N VAL A 130 -20.22 7.64 -10.64
CA VAL A 130 -21.14 8.06 -11.70
C VAL A 130 -22.53 7.42 -11.52
N ALA A 131 -22.57 6.12 -11.23
CA ALA A 131 -23.82 5.42 -10.98
C ALA A 131 -24.52 5.89 -9.69
N SER A 132 -23.78 6.29 -8.65
CA SER A 132 -24.34 6.81 -7.40
C SER A 132 -24.98 8.19 -7.62
N ILE A 133 -24.40 9.05 -8.46
CA ILE A 133 -25.00 10.32 -8.90
C ILE A 133 -26.32 10.06 -9.64
N ILE A 134 -26.32 9.15 -10.62
CA ILE A 134 -27.54 8.83 -11.39
C ILE A 134 -28.63 8.27 -10.48
N MET A 135 -28.27 7.40 -9.54
CA MET A 135 -29.19 6.84 -8.55
C MET A 135 -29.74 7.93 -7.61
N TYR A 136 -28.88 8.82 -7.10
CA TYR A 136 -29.28 9.91 -6.22
C TYR A 136 -30.20 10.90 -6.92
N ARG A 137 -29.94 11.28 -8.17
CA ARG A 137 -30.80 12.17 -8.97
C ARG A 137 -32.21 11.63 -9.17
N LYS A 138 -32.39 10.30 -9.15
CA LYS A 138 -33.69 9.63 -9.26
C LYS A 138 -34.35 9.34 -7.91
N SER A 139 -33.62 9.50 -6.81
CA SER A 139 -34.14 9.30 -5.46
C SER A 139 -35.06 10.46 -5.07
N LYS A 140 -36.16 10.14 -4.38
CA LYS A 140 -37.05 11.15 -3.78
C LYS A 140 -36.49 11.69 -2.46
N VAL A 141 -35.48 11.04 -1.89
CA VAL A 141 -34.92 11.39 -0.58
C VAL A 141 -33.91 12.53 -0.71
N ARG A 142 -34.16 13.63 0.00
CA ARG A 142 -33.23 14.75 0.15
C ARG A 142 -32.43 14.64 1.46
N ILE A 143 -31.24 15.23 1.43
CA ILE A 143 -30.39 15.37 2.62
C ILE A 143 -31.08 16.37 3.57
N THR A 144 -31.50 15.88 4.73
CA THR A 144 -32.18 16.68 5.76
C THR A 144 -31.71 16.20 7.13
N VAL A 145 -31.63 17.09 8.12
CA VAL A 145 -31.16 16.78 9.49
C VAL A 145 -31.89 15.56 10.08
N LYS A 146 -33.22 15.47 9.90
CA LYS A 146 -34.02 14.33 10.36
C LYS A 146 -33.59 12.99 9.73
N ASN A 147 -33.25 12.99 8.44
CA ASN A 147 -32.78 11.79 7.74
C ASN A 147 -31.35 11.43 8.15
N ILE A 148 -30.46 12.44 8.28
CA ILE A 148 -29.08 12.28 8.74
C ILE A 148 -29.05 11.64 10.14
N LYS A 149 -29.85 12.14 11.09
CA LYS A 149 -29.90 11.58 12.45
C LYS A 149 -30.25 10.09 12.47
N LYS A 150 -31.09 9.61 11.54
CA LYS A 150 -31.48 8.20 11.44
C LYS A 150 -30.35 7.30 10.91
N VAL A 151 -29.53 7.81 9.99
CA VAL A 151 -28.40 7.06 9.41
C VAL A 151 -27.09 7.24 10.18
N MET A 152 -27.01 8.27 11.03
CA MET A 152 -25.84 8.60 11.84
C MET A 152 -25.18 7.41 12.57
N PRO A 153 -25.90 6.53 13.30
CA PRO A 153 -25.24 5.41 13.98
C PRO A 153 -24.53 4.46 13.00
N TRP A 154 -25.05 4.30 11.79
CA TRP A 154 -24.40 3.49 10.74
C TRP A 154 -23.18 4.21 10.16
N ILE A 155 -23.25 5.53 9.97
CA ILE A 155 -22.10 6.33 9.53
C ILE A 155 -20.98 6.24 10.56
N VAL A 156 -21.29 6.38 11.85
CA VAL A 156 -20.32 6.24 12.95
C VAL A 156 -19.75 4.82 12.97
N GLY A 157 -20.57 3.78 12.85
CA GLY A 157 -20.09 2.39 12.81
C GLY A 157 -19.15 2.11 11.63
N ILE A 158 -19.46 2.63 10.44
CA ILE A 158 -18.57 2.55 9.27
C ILE A 158 -17.29 3.36 9.48
N GLY A 159 -17.39 4.55 10.08
CA GLY A 159 -16.24 5.36 10.43
C GLY A 159 -15.28 4.61 11.36
N ILE A 160 -15.81 4.03 12.44
CA ILE A 160 -15.05 3.21 13.39
C ILE A 160 -14.40 2.03 12.67
N LEU A 161 -15.15 1.28 11.84
CA LEU A 161 -14.62 0.16 11.06
C LEU A 161 -13.38 0.54 10.24
N ASN A 162 -13.39 1.71 9.61
CA ASN A 162 -12.27 2.19 8.79
C ASN A 162 -11.14 2.83 9.63
N ILE A 163 -11.41 3.26 10.86
CA ILE A 163 -10.40 3.82 11.79
C ILE A 163 -9.65 2.73 12.55
N ILE A 164 -10.26 1.55 12.78
CA ILE A 164 -9.63 0.43 13.52
C ILE A 164 -8.21 0.10 13.01
N PRO A 165 -7.93 -0.06 11.70
CA PRO A 165 -6.57 -0.33 11.24
C PRO A 165 -5.57 0.75 11.64
N PHE A 166 -5.94 2.03 11.59
CA PHE A 166 -5.04 3.10 12.02
C PHE A 166 -4.67 2.98 13.48
N VAL A 167 -5.64 2.65 14.34
CA VAL A 167 -5.38 2.41 15.76
C VAL A 167 -4.45 1.21 15.93
N LEU A 168 -4.77 0.06 15.32
CA LEU A 168 -3.98 -1.17 15.47
C LEU A 168 -2.54 -1.03 14.96
N PHE A 169 -2.33 -0.35 13.83
CA PHE A 169 -1.00 -0.20 13.22
C PHE A 169 -0.16 0.93 13.84
N ASN A 170 -0.78 1.84 14.61
CA ASN A 170 -0.06 2.95 15.26
C ASN A 170 0.02 2.82 16.78
N MET A 171 -0.76 1.94 17.40
CA MET A 171 -0.57 1.55 18.81
C MET A 171 0.72 0.74 18.94
N GLY A 172 1.83 1.42 19.26
CA GLY A 172 3.12 0.79 19.54
C GLY A 172 4.33 1.42 18.86
N GLY A 173 4.18 2.52 18.11
CA GLY A 173 5.31 3.13 17.40
C GLY A 173 6.21 3.97 18.31
N GLN A 174 7.09 3.35 19.09
CA GLN A 174 8.31 4.03 19.52
C GLN A 174 9.20 4.21 18.28
N THR A 175 9.72 5.41 18.05
CA THR A 175 10.84 5.63 17.14
C THR A 175 12.06 5.03 17.82
N GLU A 176 12.25 3.72 17.65
CA GLU A 176 13.47 3.05 18.11
C GLU A 176 14.66 3.62 17.34
N ASN A 177 15.71 3.98 18.07
CA ASN A 177 16.98 4.36 17.47
C ASN A 177 17.69 3.07 17.03
N TYR A 178 18.01 2.95 15.74
CA TYR A 178 18.68 1.78 15.16
C TYR A 178 20.14 2.06 14.79
N ASP A 179 20.74 3.14 15.27
CA ASP A 179 22.11 3.55 14.94
C ASP A 179 23.10 2.42 15.27
N GLY A 180 23.02 1.85 16.47
CA GLY A 180 23.90 0.76 16.89
C GLY A 180 23.77 -0.49 16.02
N LEU A 181 22.54 -0.82 15.60
CA LEU A 181 22.30 -1.93 14.67
C LEU A 181 22.89 -1.63 13.29
N ALA A 182 22.57 -0.48 12.71
CA ALA A 182 23.02 -0.08 11.38
C ALA A 182 24.55 0.02 11.30
N GLN A 183 25.19 0.58 12.32
CA GLN A 183 26.65 0.64 12.44
C GLN A 183 27.26 -0.76 12.57
N CYS A 184 26.72 -1.62 13.44
CA CYS A 184 27.21 -2.98 13.60
C CYS A 184 27.10 -3.79 12.30
N MET A 185 25.97 -3.67 11.59
CA MET A 185 25.76 -4.32 10.30
C MET A 185 26.83 -3.91 9.30
N THR A 186 27.07 -2.61 9.15
CA THR A 186 28.11 -2.09 8.24
C THR A 186 29.51 -2.53 8.65
N GLN A 187 29.83 -2.55 9.96
CA GLN A 187 31.12 -3.02 10.48
C GLN A 187 31.35 -4.51 10.21
N LYS A 188 30.30 -5.33 10.31
CA LYS A 188 30.34 -6.76 9.97
C LYS A 188 30.36 -7.05 8.47
N GLY A 189 30.29 -6.02 7.62
CA GLY A 189 30.32 -6.19 6.17
C GLY A 189 28.95 -6.53 5.56
N VAL A 190 27.84 -6.23 6.23
CA VAL A 190 26.51 -6.31 5.62
C VAL A 190 26.33 -5.16 4.65
N VAL A 191 25.94 -5.48 3.42
CA VAL A 191 25.68 -4.53 2.33
C VAL A 191 24.26 -4.75 1.81
N MET A 192 23.51 -3.66 1.67
CA MET A 192 22.24 -3.66 0.95
C MET A 192 22.47 -3.23 -0.50
N TYR A 193 22.20 -4.12 -1.45
CA TYR A 193 22.15 -3.81 -2.87
C TYR A 193 20.72 -3.38 -3.21
N GLY A 194 20.53 -2.07 -3.38
CA GLY A 194 19.24 -1.43 -3.50
C GLY A 194 19.03 -0.70 -4.83
N SER A 195 17.88 -0.05 -4.95
CA SER A 195 17.59 0.87 -6.04
C SER A 195 16.75 2.04 -5.55
N PHE A 196 16.93 3.23 -6.12
CA PHE A 196 16.06 4.38 -5.84
C PHE A 196 14.62 4.17 -6.32
N ARG A 197 14.41 3.36 -7.37
CA ARG A 197 13.06 3.01 -7.84
C ARG A 197 12.42 1.94 -6.98
N CYS A 198 13.20 1.06 -6.40
CA CYS A 198 12.68 -0.06 -5.59
C CYS A 198 11.84 0.40 -4.37
N GLY A 199 10.54 0.09 -4.40
CA GLY A 199 9.61 0.44 -3.32
C GLY A 199 9.98 -0.21 -1.98
N VAL A 200 10.33 -1.51 -1.99
CA VAL A 200 10.80 -2.22 -0.79
C VAL A 200 12.09 -1.63 -0.21
N CYS A 201 12.97 -1.10 -1.07
CA CYS A 201 14.18 -0.39 -0.65
C CYS A 201 13.79 0.91 0.05
N ALA A 202 12.86 1.68 -0.53
CA ALA A 202 12.33 2.88 0.12
C ALA A 202 11.66 2.58 1.48
N LYS A 203 10.90 1.48 1.58
CA LYS A 203 10.32 0.99 2.84
C LYS A 203 11.40 0.62 3.87
N THR A 204 12.47 -0.04 3.43
CA THR A 204 13.63 -0.37 4.29
C THR A 204 14.29 0.90 4.82
N ARG A 205 14.52 1.90 3.96
CA ARG A 205 15.06 3.22 4.37
C ARG A 205 14.15 3.88 5.40
N ALA A 206 12.84 3.88 5.16
CA ALA A 206 11.86 4.45 6.08
C ALA A 206 11.78 3.70 7.43
N MET A 207 11.98 2.37 7.42
CA MET A 207 12.01 1.54 8.64
C MET A 207 13.18 1.92 9.56
N PHE A 208 14.37 2.16 9.00
CA PHE A 208 15.53 2.63 9.75
C PHE A 208 15.45 4.11 10.13
N GLY A 209 14.69 4.91 9.39
CA GLY A 209 14.65 6.37 9.58
C GLY A 209 16.04 6.99 9.42
N ASP A 210 16.38 7.91 10.31
CA ASP A 210 17.68 8.60 10.29
C ASP A 210 18.87 7.65 10.48
N SER A 211 18.67 6.49 11.13
CA SER A 211 19.71 5.48 11.31
C SER A 211 20.14 4.83 9.99
N PHE A 212 19.35 4.96 8.92
CA PHE A 212 19.70 4.39 7.61
C PHE A 212 21.00 4.98 7.04
N GLN A 213 21.38 6.20 7.45
CA GLN A 213 22.64 6.81 7.04
C GLN A 213 23.89 5.97 7.38
N TYR A 214 23.78 5.08 8.38
CA TYR A 214 24.86 4.17 8.78
C TYR A 214 24.82 2.83 8.04
N VAL A 215 23.74 2.52 7.32
CA VAL A 215 23.61 1.30 6.52
C VAL A 215 24.39 1.46 5.23
N LYS A 216 25.27 0.52 4.93
CA LYS A 216 25.99 0.48 3.65
C LYS A 216 25.06 0.02 2.52
N GLU A 217 24.60 0.99 1.71
CA GLU A 217 23.81 0.74 0.51
C GLU A 217 24.63 0.92 -0.78
N ILE A 218 24.41 0.02 -1.75
CA ILE A 218 24.90 0.11 -3.13
C ILE A 218 23.71 0.35 -4.06
N GLU A 219 23.73 1.47 -4.79
CA GLU A 219 22.70 1.82 -5.78
C GLU A 219 22.94 1.06 -7.09
N CYS A 220 22.03 0.14 -7.42
CA CYS A 220 22.13 -0.72 -8.59
C CYS A 220 21.47 -0.16 -9.86
N HIS A 221 20.64 0.89 -9.77
CA HIS A 221 19.94 1.41 -10.94
C HIS A 221 20.77 2.53 -11.62
N PRO A 222 20.96 2.50 -12.95
CA PRO A 222 21.87 3.42 -13.65
C PRO A 222 21.45 4.90 -13.57
N GLN A 223 20.17 5.17 -13.38
CA GLN A 223 19.63 6.53 -13.17
C GLN A 223 19.66 6.99 -11.70
N GLY A 224 20.17 6.16 -10.79
CA GLY A 224 20.27 6.48 -9.37
C GLY A 224 21.44 7.42 -9.08
N LYS A 225 21.52 7.90 -7.83
CA LYS A 225 22.64 8.74 -7.40
C LYS A 225 23.87 7.86 -7.14
N ASN A 226 25.01 8.20 -7.75
CA ASN A 226 26.27 7.44 -7.65
C ASN A 226 26.09 5.94 -7.95
N PRO A 227 25.56 5.59 -9.14
CA PRO A 227 25.19 4.22 -9.45
C PRO A 227 26.43 3.32 -9.56
N GLN A 228 26.30 2.08 -9.10
CA GLN A 228 27.32 1.03 -9.17
C GLN A 228 26.74 -0.20 -9.90
N THR A 229 26.14 0.06 -11.06
CA THR A 229 25.41 -0.94 -11.87
C THR A 229 26.29 -2.14 -12.21
N GLU A 230 27.53 -1.93 -12.65
CA GLU A 230 28.46 -3.02 -13.00
C GLU A 230 28.79 -3.90 -11.80
N LEU A 231 28.93 -3.31 -10.61
CA LEU A 231 29.15 -4.06 -9.37
C LEU A 231 27.95 -4.98 -9.10
N CYS A 232 26.72 -4.45 -9.18
CA CYS A 232 25.51 -5.24 -8.97
C CYS A 232 25.37 -6.38 -10.00
N LEU A 233 25.73 -6.14 -11.26
CA LEU A 233 25.75 -7.20 -12.29
C LEU A 233 26.79 -8.28 -11.96
N SER A 234 28.01 -7.89 -11.56
CA SER A 234 29.06 -8.85 -11.17
C SER A 234 28.69 -9.67 -9.93
N LYS A 235 27.96 -9.05 -8.99
CA LYS A 235 27.40 -9.69 -7.79
C LYS A 235 26.14 -10.50 -8.07
N LYS A 236 25.67 -10.56 -9.33
CA LYS A 236 24.46 -11.27 -9.76
C LYS A 236 23.25 -10.88 -8.91
N ILE A 237 23.00 -9.58 -8.80
CA ILE A 237 21.82 -9.06 -8.11
C ILE A 237 20.62 -9.15 -9.05
N GLU A 238 19.72 -10.11 -8.80
CA GLU A 238 18.52 -10.35 -9.63
C GLU A 238 17.30 -9.53 -9.16
N GLY A 239 17.33 -9.00 -7.94
CA GLY A 239 16.26 -8.18 -7.39
C GLY A 239 16.74 -7.30 -6.24
N THR A 240 16.04 -6.18 -6.00
CA THR A 240 16.39 -5.23 -4.94
C THR A 240 15.24 -5.12 -3.90
N PRO A 241 15.54 -4.95 -2.59
CA PRO A 241 16.89 -5.01 -2.04
C PRO A 241 17.40 -6.45 -1.99
N THR A 242 18.70 -6.63 -2.17
CA THR A 242 19.41 -7.88 -1.83
C THR A 242 20.42 -7.56 -0.75
N TRP A 243 20.36 -8.28 0.36
CA TRP A 243 21.29 -8.18 1.47
C TRP A 243 22.38 -9.23 1.34
N ILE A 244 23.64 -8.81 1.46
CA ILE A 244 24.80 -9.70 1.43
C ILE A 244 25.67 -9.41 2.65
N LEU A 245 26.04 -10.46 3.38
CA LEU A 245 27.11 -10.39 4.38
C LEU A 245 28.41 -10.81 3.71
N GLU A 246 29.38 -9.90 3.67
CA GLU A 246 30.68 -10.10 3.04
C GLU A 246 31.79 -10.21 4.10
N GLU A 247 32.56 -11.29 4.09
CA GLU A 247 33.80 -11.40 4.85
C GLU A 247 34.97 -11.54 3.88
N ASN A 248 35.96 -10.65 3.98
CA ASN A 248 37.14 -10.62 3.10
C ASN A 248 36.81 -10.60 1.59
N GLY A 249 35.69 -9.98 1.21
CA GLY A 249 35.23 -9.88 -0.18
C GLY A 249 34.48 -11.11 -0.69
N VAL A 250 34.23 -12.11 0.16
CA VAL A 250 33.47 -13.32 -0.17
C VAL A 250 32.05 -13.20 0.37
N ASP A 251 31.06 -13.51 -0.49
CA ASP A 251 29.65 -13.59 -0.11
C ASP A 251 29.45 -14.79 0.84
N ILE A 252 29.27 -14.53 2.14
CA ILE A 252 29.05 -15.58 3.15
C ILE A 252 27.57 -15.95 3.25
N LYS A 253 26.70 -14.94 3.14
CA LYS A 253 25.25 -15.09 3.32
C LYS A 253 24.51 -14.08 2.45
N ARG A 254 23.39 -14.51 1.87
CA ARG A 254 22.52 -13.67 1.03
C ARG A 254 21.06 -13.82 1.44
N ALA A 255 20.32 -12.71 1.41
CA ALA A 255 18.86 -12.70 1.52
C ALA A 255 18.28 -11.68 0.53
N VAL A 256 17.17 -12.03 -0.11
CA VAL A 256 16.51 -11.16 -1.10
C VAL A 256 15.21 -10.64 -0.52
N GLY A 257 15.00 -9.34 -0.61
CA GLY A 257 13.76 -8.68 -0.23
C GLY A 257 13.78 -7.96 1.09
N PHE A 258 12.57 -7.63 1.55
CA PHE A 258 12.37 -6.97 2.83
C PHE A 258 12.81 -7.89 3.96
N LEU A 259 13.59 -7.36 4.90
CA LEU A 259 13.90 -7.98 6.17
C LEU A 259 13.49 -7.00 7.27
N SER A 260 12.72 -7.48 8.24
CA SER A 260 12.42 -6.76 9.48
C SER A 260 13.69 -6.50 10.31
N ILE A 261 13.60 -5.63 11.30
CA ILE A 261 14.72 -5.33 12.21
C ILE A 261 15.21 -6.61 12.91
N GLU A 262 14.31 -7.47 13.37
CA GLU A 262 14.61 -8.75 14.02
C GLU A 262 15.33 -9.71 13.05
N GLU A 263 14.85 -9.79 11.82
CA GLU A 263 15.50 -10.58 10.77
C GLU A 263 16.88 -10.04 10.43
N LEU A 264 17.07 -8.72 10.40
CA LEU A 264 18.39 -8.09 10.16
C LEU A 264 19.35 -8.31 11.33
N ARG A 265 18.88 -8.26 12.58
CA ARG A 265 19.66 -8.64 13.76
C ARG A 265 20.13 -10.09 13.65
N ALA A 266 19.22 -11.00 13.31
CA ALA A 266 19.55 -12.42 13.10
C ALA A 266 20.44 -12.64 11.87
N PHE A 267 20.25 -11.86 10.80
CA PHE A 267 21.01 -11.96 9.56
C PHE A 267 22.48 -11.58 9.78
N SER A 268 22.71 -10.46 10.47
CA SER A 268 24.02 -9.87 10.76
C SER A 268 24.71 -10.47 12.00
N GLY A 269 23.94 -11.12 12.89
CA GLY A 269 24.41 -11.51 14.21
C GLY A 269 24.75 -10.31 15.09
N CYS A 270 24.12 -9.15 14.85
CA CYS A 270 24.20 -7.97 15.71
C CYS A 270 23.08 -8.06 16.75
N THR A 271 23.39 -8.51 17.95
CA THR A 271 22.50 -8.40 19.12
C THR A 271 22.68 -7.02 19.73
N ASN A 272 21.58 -6.34 20.08
CA ASN A 272 21.52 -4.96 20.58
C ASN A 272 22.82 -4.48 21.24
N ALA A 273 23.49 -3.51 20.61
CA ALA A 273 24.32 -2.60 21.37
C ALA A 273 23.36 -1.78 22.25
N SER A 274 23.46 -2.01 23.56
CA SER A 274 22.84 -1.20 24.60
C SER A 274 23.16 0.27 24.46
#